data_AF-A0A8H7RZB9-F1
#
_entry.id   AF-A0A8H7RZB9-F1
#
_cell.length_a   1.000
_cell.length_b   1.000
_cell.length_c   1.000
_cell.angle_alpha   90.00
_cell.angle_beta   90.00
_cell.angle_gamma   90.00
#
_symmetry.space_group_name_H-M   'P 1'
#
loop_
_entity.id
_entity.type
_entity.pdbx_description
1 polymer ?
#
loop_
_entity_poly.entity_id
_entity_poly.type
_entity_poly.pdbx_seq_one_letter_code
_entity_poly.pdbx_strand_id
1 'polypeptide(L)'
;MSNHDPLHQPPPQPTTSTATATAPADDSAPRWAMALVERIEHLEEYIHSSSQHNTPTTPMEADDNNDAPHEPDNGSDPYINERTSDSDFTPYPAFREALQGCLEKDFFRSLLPEAERRRFLSECPCNLAREYNPPVLNSVNVSKTARRTDQQLQDVQYRLSGITRPLDYFLHGILRDGAPSAEDAI
;
A
#
# COMPACT_ATOMS: atom_id res chain seq x y z
N MET A 1 -4.22 72.22 -28.27
CA MET A 1 -4.81 71.88 -26.96
C MET A 1 -4.50 70.42 -26.72
N SER A 2 -3.70 70.18 -25.68
CA SER A 2 -3.37 68.86 -25.15
C SER A 2 -4.63 68.06 -24.80
N ASN A 3 -4.57 66.74 -24.97
CA ASN A 3 -4.68 65.83 -23.84
C ASN A 3 -4.10 64.46 -24.19
N HIS A 4 -3.18 64.05 -23.33
CA HIS A 4 -2.57 62.74 -23.19
C HIS A 4 -3.58 61.72 -22.67
N ASP A 5 -3.49 60.48 -23.14
CA ASP A 5 -3.59 59.28 -22.30
C ASP A 5 -2.87 58.11 -23.02
N PRO A 6 -2.38 57.08 -22.31
CA PRO A 6 -0.98 56.67 -22.41
C PRO A 6 -0.82 55.29 -23.03
N LEU A 7 0.44 55.02 -23.41
CA LEU A 7 0.96 53.74 -23.91
C LEU A 7 0.36 52.52 -23.19
N HIS A 8 -0.29 51.65 -23.96
CA HIS A 8 -0.37 50.23 -23.61
C HIS A 8 1.03 49.63 -23.84
N GLN A 9 1.82 49.59 -22.76
CA GLN A 9 3.12 48.94 -22.76
C GLN A 9 2.90 47.41 -22.72
N PRO A 10 3.60 46.61 -23.55
CA PRO A 10 3.58 45.16 -23.41
C PRO A 10 4.21 44.74 -22.07
N PRO A 11 3.81 43.58 -21.50
CA PRO A 11 4.35 43.11 -20.23
C PRO A 11 5.87 42.92 -20.31
N PRO A 12 6.61 43.15 -19.22
CA PRO A 12 8.06 43.02 -19.22
C PRO A 12 8.44 41.57 -19.56
N GLN A 13 9.27 41.43 -20.60
CA GLN A 13 9.97 40.19 -20.92
C GLN A 13 10.85 39.82 -19.72
N PRO A 14 10.94 38.53 -19.34
CA PRO A 14 11.89 38.11 -18.31
C PRO A 14 13.31 38.39 -18.82
N THR A 15 13.99 39.34 -18.18
CA THR A 15 15.40 39.59 -18.41
C THR A 15 16.18 38.34 -18.02
N THR A 16 16.80 37.68 -18.99
CA THR A 16 17.92 36.76 -18.77
C THR A 16 19.04 37.54 -18.11
N SER A 17 19.05 37.58 -16.78
CA SER A 17 20.21 37.98 -16.00
C SER A 17 21.04 36.72 -15.80
N THR A 18 22.06 36.57 -16.63
CA THR A 18 23.16 35.62 -16.43
C THR A 18 23.88 36.00 -15.14
N ALA A 19 23.41 35.47 -14.02
CA ALA A 19 24.21 35.40 -12.80
C ALA A 19 25.16 34.21 -12.95
N THR A 20 26.36 34.50 -13.44
CA THR A 20 27.52 33.62 -13.30
C THR A 20 27.80 33.44 -11.80
N ALA A 21 27.18 32.42 -11.20
CA ALA A 21 27.61 31.89 -9.92
C ALA A 21 28.75 30.91 -10.21
N THR A 22 29.98 31.44 -10.21
CA THR A 22 31.19 30.62 -10.07
C THR A 22 31.11 29.92 -8.71
N ALA A 23 30.62 28.69 -8.70
CA ALA A 23 30.76 27.80 -7.57
C ALA A 23 32.25 27.43 -7.42
N PRO A 24 32.88 27.63 -6.25
CA PRO A 24 34.17 27.01 -6.00
C PRO A 24 33.96 25.50 -6.01
N ALA A 25 34.84 24.79 -6.73
CA ALA A 25 34.96 23.34 -6.65
C ALA A 25 35.43 22.98 -5.23
N ASP A 26 34.47 22.81 -4.33
CA ASP A 26 34.69 22.11 -3.07
C ASP A 26 34.04 20.74 -3.26
N ASP A 27 34.89 19.75 -3.58
CA ASP A 27 34.56 18.36 -3.89
C ASP A 27 34.12 17.58 -2.64
N SER A 28 33.55 18.29 -1.67
CA SER A 28 33.15 17.76 -0.37
C SER A 28 31.65 17.49 -0.39
N ALA A 29 31.30 16.22 -0.28
CA ALA A 29 29.91 15.80 -0.18
C ALA A 29 29.21 16.55 0.97
N PRO A 30 27.93 16.95 0.80
CA PRO A 30 27.17 17.64 1.84
C PRO A 30 27.23 16.88 3.17
N ARG A 31 27.19 17.60 4.31
CA ARG A 31 27.28 16.98 5.65
C ARG A 31 26.33 15.81 5.88
N TRP A 32 25.11 15.86 5.33
CA TRP A 32 24.14 14.78 5.45
C TRP A 32 24.57 13.51 4.70
N ALA A 33 25.29 13.64 3.59
CA ALA A 33 25.80 12.52 2.82
C ALA A 33 26.94 11.82 3.57
N MET A 34 27.85 12.59 4.18
CA MET A 34 28.91 12.04 5.03
C MET A 34 28.33 11.35 6.27
N ALA A 35 27.32 11.94 6.92
CA ALA A 35 26.65 11.33 8.07
C ALA A 35 25.93 10.02 7.72
N LEU A 36 25.41 9.89 6.49
CA LEU A 36 24.83 8.63 6.01
C LEU A 36 25.89 7.56 5.76
N VAL A 37 27.02 7.93 5.17
CA VAL A 37 28.14 7.00 4.96
C VAL A 37 28.67 6.47 6.29
N GLU A 38 28.91 7.36 7.25
CA GLU A 38 29.34 7.00 8.61
C GLU A 38 28.32 6.08 9.31
N ARG A 39 27.02 6.34 9.12
CA ARG A 39 25.96 5.49 9.67
C ARG A 39 25.93 4.10 9.01
N ILE A 40 26.22 4.00 7.71
CA ILE A 40 26.29 2.74 6.97
C ILE A 40 27.50 1.92 7.45
N GLU A 41 28.68 2.53 7.57
CA GLU A 41 29.89 1.86 8.07
C GLU A 41 29.65 1.25 9.47
N HIS A 42 29.04 2.02 10.38
CA HIS A 42 28.72 1.53 11.73
C HIS A 42 27.70 0.38 11.73
N LEU A 43 26.76 0.35 10.78
CA LEU A 43 25.80 -0.76 10.66
C LEU A 43 26.46 -2.01 10.07
N GLU A 44 27.38 -1.84 9.13
CA GLU A 44 28.16 -2.95 8.56
C GLU A 44 29.04 -3.60 9.65
N GLU A 45 29.70 -2.81 10.50
CA GLU A 45 30.46 -3.34 11.65
C GLU A 45 29.59 -4.14 12.62
N TYR A 46 28.38 -3.65 12.91
CA TYR A 46 27.42 -4.35 13.77
C TYR A 46 27.01 -5.70 13.19
N ILE A 47 26.75 -5.77 11.88
CA ILE A 47 26.37 -7.01 11.19
C ILE A 47 27.53 -8.01 11.18
N HIS A 48 28.76 -7.55 10.93
CA HIS A 48 29.95 -8.40 10.95
C HIS A 48 30.27 -8.93 12.35
N SER A 49 30.03 -8.13 13.41
CA SER A 49 30.17 -8.58 14.79
C SER A 49 29.08 -9.58 15.18
N SER A 50 27.84 -9.37 14.72
CA SER A 50 26.71 -10.26 15.04
C SER A 50 26.83 -11.62 14.35
N SER A 51 27.37 -11.66 13.13
CA SER A 51 27.53 -12.90 12.35
C SER A 51 28.63 -13.84 12.87
N GLN A 52 29.57 -13.38 13.71
CA GLN A 52 30.58 -14.27 14.32
C GLN A 52 30.05 -15.12 15.48
N HIS A 53 28.85 -14.83 16.00
CA HIS A 53 28.30 -15.53 17.18
C HIS A 53 27.34 -16.68 16.84
N ASN A 54 27.05 -16.95 15.56
CA ASN A 54 26.16 -18.04 15.15
C ASN A 54 26.92 -19.14 14.38
N THR A 55 27.63 -20.00 15.10
CA THR A 55 27.99 -21.34 14.61
C THR A 55 27.23 -22.40 15.41
N PRO A 56 26.44 -23.29 14.78
CA PRO A 56 25.82 -24.39 15.48
C PRO A 56 26.83 -25.53 15.63
N THR A 57 27.26 -25.81 16.85
CA THR A 57 28.04 -27.00 17.18
C THR A 57 27.39 -27.72 18.36
N THR A 58 26.92 -28.94 18.11
CA THR A 58 26.54 -29.96 19.10
C THR A 58 27.30 -31.21 18.63
N PRO A 59 27.98 -31.99 19.50
CA PRO A 59 27.30 -32.66 20.63
C PRO A 59 28.07 -32.79 21.95
N MET A 60 27.28 -32.74 23.03
CA MET A 60 27.36 -33.64 24.19
C MET A 60 28.74 -33.77 24.86
N GLU A 61 28.98 -32.99 25.92
CA GLU A 61 29.58 -33.48 27.19
C GLU A 61 29.04 -32.63 28.35
N ALA A 62 28.82 -33.33 29.47
CA ALA A 62 28.30 -32.79 30.72
C ALA A 62 29.46 -32.25 31.56
N ASP A 63 29.33 -31.02 32.07
CA ASP A 63 29.93 -30.53 33.32
C ASP A 63 29.36 -29.13 33.56
N ASP A 64 28.52 -28.97 34.57
CA ASP A 64 28.88 -28.60 35.94
C ASP A 64 28.96 -27.07 36.11
N ASN A 65 27.89 -26.55 36.73
CA ASN A 65 27.80 -25.30 37.48
C ASN A 65 28.34 -24.00 36.83
N ASN A 66 27.42 -23.20 36.30
CA ASN A 66 27.33 -21.80 36.74
C ASN A 66 25.90 -21.27 36.61
N ASP A 67 25.35 -20.94 37.78
CA ASP A 67 24.14 -20.18 38.01
C ASP A 67 24.33 -18.75 37.48
N ALA A 68 23.78 -18.48 36.30
CA ALA A 68 23.49 -17.13 35.85
C ALA A 68 22.02 -17.12 35.46
N PRO A 69 21.20 -16.16 35.94
CA PRO A 69 19.81 -16.07 35.53
C PRO A 69 19.75 -15.94 34.00
N HIS A 70 19.28 -16.99 33.35
CA HIS A 70 18.90 -16.94 31.95
C HIS A 70 17.62 -16.10 31.92
N GLU A 71 17.77 -14.78 31.86
CA GLU A 71 16.68 -13.88 31.46
C GLU A 71 16.14 -14.46 30.14
N PRO A 72 14.86 -14.86 30.08
CA PRO A 72 14.27 -15.16 28.79
C PRO A 72 14.24 -13.83 28.04
N ASP A 73 15.10 -13.70 27.02
CA ASP A 73 14.94 -12.71 25.97
C ASP A 73 13.60 -12.99 25.29
N ASN A 74 12.53 -12.50 25.90
CA ASN A 74 11.21 -12.48 25.32
C ASN A 74 11.26 -11.38 24.25
N GLY A 75 11.84 -11.71 23.09
CA GLY A 75 11.96 -10.88 21.90
C GLY A 75 10.61 -10.54 21.24
N SER A 76 9.57 -10.36 22.05
CA SER A 76 8.29 -9.82 21.66
C SER A 76 8.47 -8.32 21.46
N ASP A 77 8.51 -7.89 20.20
CA ASP A 77 8.47 -6.49 19.82
C ASP A 77 7.25 -5.82 20.50
N PRO A 78 7.46 -4.81 21.37
CA PRO A 78 6.39 -4.17 22.14
C PRO A 78 5.36 -3.43 21.26
N TYR A 79 5.64 -3.26 19.96
CA TYR A 79 4.72 -2.66 18.99
C TYR A 79 3.97 -3.71 18.15
N ILE A 80 4.31 -5.00 18.28
CA ILE A 80 3.63 -6.11 17.61
C ILE A 80 2.63 -6.72 18.59
N ASN A 81 1.35 -6.35 18.39
CA ASN A 81 0.25 -7.02 19.08
C ASN A 81 -0.20 -8.22 18.24
N GLU A 82 -0.25 -9.40 18.87
CA GLU A 82 -0.89 -10.57 18.30
C GLU A 82 -2.40 -10.27 18.17
N ARG A 83 -2.89 -10.26 16.93
CA ARG A 83 -4.30 -9.96 16.66
C ARG A 83 -5.12 -11.24 16.86
N THR A 84 -5.58 -11.49 18.08
CA THR A 84 -6.55 -12.55 18.36
C THR A 84 -7.93 -12.10 17.91
N SER A 85 -8.42 -12.68 16.81
CA SER A 85 -9.84 -12.67 16.51
C SER A 85 -10.26 -14.08 16.16
N ASP A 86 -10.19 -14.97 17.16
CA ASP A 86 -10.57 -16.39 17.07
C ASP A 86 -12.11 -16.58 17.14
N SER A 87 -12.87 -15.52 16.93
CA SER A 87 -14.33 -15.60 16.96
C SER A 87 -14.85 -16.05 15.61
N ASP A 88 -15.21 -17.33 15.53
CA ASP A 88 -15.85 -17.89 14.35
C ASP A 88 -17.33 -17.45 14.27
N PHE A 89 -17.73 -16.93 13.12
CA PHE A 89 -19.14 -16.69 12.81
C PHE A 89 -19.76 -17.97 12.23
N THR A 90 -20.68 -18.58 12.98
CA THR A 90 -21.52 -19.67 12.46
C THR A 90 -22.82 -19.11 11.89
N PRO A 91 -23.13 -19.30 10.60
CA PRO A 91 -24.38 -18.84 10.00
C PRO A 91 -25.61 -19.42 10.70
N TYR A 92 -26.51 -18.56 11.18
CA TYR A 92 -27.80 -18.95 11.76
C TYR A 92 -28.82 -19.30 10.65
N PRO A 93 -29.92 -20.02 10.97
CA PRO A 93 -30.86 -20.51 9.97
C PRO A 93 -31.37 -19.44 9.00
N ALA A 94 -31.84 -18.29 9.51
CA ALA A 94 -32.33 -17.20 8.66
C ALA A 94 -31.23 -16.60 7.75
N PHE A 95 -29.96 -16.60 8.16
CA PHE A 95 -28.85 -16.19 7.31
C PHE A 95 -28.60 -17.20 6.18
N ARG A 96 -28.72 -18.50 6.49
CA ARG A 96 -28.61 -19.56 5.48
C ARG A 96 -29.76 -19.52 4.48
N GLU A 97 -30.96 -19.19 4.96
CA GLU A 97 -32.15 -19.01 4.11
C GLU A 97 -32.02 -17.80 3.19
N ALA A 98 -31.52 -16.67 3.69
CA ALA A 98 -31.28 -15.48 2.86
C ALA A 98 -30.20 -15.70 1.79
N LEU A 99 -29.26 -16.61 2.04
CA LEU A 99 -28.15 -16.96 1.15
C LEU A 99 -28.34 -18.33 0.47
N GLN A 100 -29.60 -18.73 0.24
CA GLN A 100 -29.94 -20.02 -0.32
C GLN A 100 -29.13 -20.34 -1.60
N GLY A 101 -28.38 -21.45 -1.56
CA GLY A 101 -27.63 -21.97 -2.71
C GLY A 101 -26.21 -21.43 -2.86
N CYS A 102 -25.82 -20.36 -2.16
CA CYS A 102 -24.43 -19.85 -2.18
C CYS A 102 -23.57 -20.35 -1.02
N LEU A 103 -24.17 -20.88 0.05
CA LEU A 103 -23.44 -21.48 1.17
C LEU A 103 -23.15 -22.98 0.96
N GLU A 104 -24.01 -23.67 0.21
CA GLU A 104 -23.86 -25.09 -0.11
C GLU A 104 -22.88 -25.35 -1.26
N LYS A 105 -22.69 -24.35 -2.13
CA LYS A 105 -21.71 -24.37 -3.22
C LYS A 105 -20.48 -23.61 -2.77
N ASP A 106 -19.30 -24.07 -3.16
CA ASP A 106 -18.06 -23.33 -2.93
C ASP A 106 -18.11 -22.03 -3.74
N PHE A 107 -18.49 -20.93 -3.09
CA PHE A 107 -18.66 -19.61 -3.68
C PHE A 107 -17.39 -19.14 -4.43
N PHE A 108 -16.21 -19.46 -3.90
CA PHE A 108 -14.93 -19.06 -4.50
C PHE A 108 -14.58 -19.90 -5.73
N ARG A 109 -15.19 -21.07 -5.91
CA ARG A 109 -15.01 -21.95 -7.07
C ARG A 109 -16.14 -21.85 -8.08
N SER A 110 -17.32 -21.45 -7.65
CA SER A 110 -18.51 -21.22 -8.50
C SER A 110 -18.59 -19.76 -8.94
N LEU A 111 -17.53 -19.30 -9.63
CA LEU A 111 -17.49 -17.96 -10.21
C LEU A 111 -18.58 -17.82 -11.27
N LEU A 112 -19.21 -16.64 -11.32
CA LEU A 112 -20.06 -16.26 -12.45
C LEU A 112 -19.27 -16.39 -13.76
N PRO A 113 -19.91 -16.84 -14.86
CA PRO A 113 -19.32 -16.79 -16.17
C PRO A 113 -18.77 -15.39 -16.47
N GLU A 114 -17.61 -15.30 -17.11
CA GLU A 114 -16.92 -14.03 -17.38
C GLU A 114 -17.80 -13.00 -18.14
N ALA A 115 -18.73 -13.47 -18.96
CA ALA A 115 -19.70 -12.61 -19.65
C ALA A 115 -20.71 -11.98 -18.67
N GLU A 116 -21.29 -12.79 -17.77
CA GLU A 116 -22.25 -12.33 -16.76
C GLU A 116 -21.59 -11.42 -15.74
N ARG A 117 -20.38 -11.77 -15.30
CA ARG A 117 -19.58 -10.94 -14.39
C ARG A 117 -19.32 -9.56 -14.98
N ARG A 118 -18.89 -9.48 -16.25
CA ARG A 118 -18.65 -8.21 -16.95
C ARG A 118 -19.93 -7.41 -17.13
N ARG A 119 -21.03 -8.09 -17.49
CA ARG A 119 -22.34 -7.46 -17.62
C ARG A 119 -22.81 -6.84 -16.30
N PHE A 120 -22.79 -7.60 -15.22
CA PHE A 120 -23.16 -7.12 -13.89
C PHE A 120 -22.32 -5.92 -13.45
N LEU A 121 -20.99 -5.98 -13.62
CA LEU A 121 -20.10 -4.87 -13.28
C LEU A 121 -20.28 -3.64 -14.18
N SER A 122 -20.74 -3.81 -15.43
CA SER A 122 -21.06 -2.69 -16.32
C SER A 122 -22.41 -2.04 -16.04
N GLU A 123 -23.38 -2.81 -15.55
CA GLU A 123 -24.71 -2.32 -15.19
C GLU A 123 -24.71 -1.65 -13.80
N CYS A 124 -23.81 -2.07 -12.91
CA CYS A 124 -23.66 -1.52 -11.57
C CYS A 124 -23.05 -0.10 -11.59
N PRO A 125 -23.71 0.92 -11.01
CA PRO A 125 -23.19 2.28 -10.98
C PRO A 125 -21.81 2.38 -10.33
N CYS A 126 -20.90 3.13 -10.95
CA CYS A 126 -19.60 3.43 -10.38
C CYS A 126 -19.72 4.50 -9.28
N ASN A 127 -19.15 4.24 -8.10
CA ASN A 127 -18.90 5.29 -7.13
C ASN A 127 -17.70 6.13 -7.59
N LEU A 128 -17.95 7.32 -8.13
CA LEU A 128 -16.91 8.22 -8.64
C LEU A 128 -15.90 8.64 -7.56
N ALA A 129 -16.29 8.67 -6.29
CA ALA A 129 -15.38 8.96 -5.19
C ALA A 129 -14.38 7.81 -4.91
N ARG A 130 -14.68 6.59 -5.40
CA ARG A 130 -13.83 5.39 -5.28
C ARG A 130 -13.22 4.96 -6.61
N GLU A 131 -13.32 5.81 -7.64
CA GLU A 131 -12.65 5.56 -8.91
C GLU A 131 -11.14 5.54 -8.70
N TYR A 132 -10.54 4.39 -8.99
CA TYR A 132 -9.10 4.23 -8.88
C TYR A 132 -8.41 5.01 -10.00
N ASN A 133 -7.67 6.05 -9.62
CA ASN A 133 -6.77 6.77 -10.49
C ASN A 133 -5.33 6.31 -10.19
N PRO A 134 -4.65 5.63 -11.13
CA PRO A 134 -3.30 5.17 -10.91
C PRO A 134 -2.35 6.36 -10.70
N PRO A 135 -1.37 6.25 -9.79
CA PRO A 135 -0.33 7.25 -9.65
C PRO A 135 0.46 7.38 -10.97
N VAL A 136 0.79 8.60 -11.37
CA VAL A 136 1.65 8.83 -12.53
C VAL A 136 3.07 8.38 -12.17
N LEU A 137 3.54 7.30 -12.79
CA LEU A 137 4.91 6.84 -12.60
C LEU A 137 5.88 7.81 -13.31
N ASN A 138 6.82 8.37 -12.55
CA ASN A 138 7.95 9.09 -13.13
C ASN A 138 8.81 8.07 -13.90
N SER A 139 9.06 8.32 -15.19
CA SER A 139 9.76 7.39 -16.09
C SER A 139 11.27 7.25 -15.81
N VAL A 140 11.74 7.70 -14.64
CA VAL A 140 13.17 7.83 -14.34
C VAL A 140 13.71 6.48 -13.88
N ASN A 141 14.54 5.87 -14.73
CA ASN A 141 15.43 4.72 -14.42
C ASN A 141 14.79 3.47 -13.78
N VAL A 142 13.49 3.25 -13.95
CA VAL A 142 12.83 2.02 -13.50
C VAL A 142 13.20 0.85 -14.42
N SER A 143 13.55 -0.31 -13.86
CA SER A 143 13.88 -1.50 -14.65
C SER A 143 12.66 -2.01 -15.46
N LYS A 144 12.89 -2.71 -16.57
CA LYS A 144 11.80 -3.31 -17.37
C LYS A 144 10.94 -4.26 -16.53
N THR A 145 11.56 -5.01 -15.62
CA THR A 145 10.87 -5.93 -14.71
C THR A 145 9.99 -5.17 -13.72
N ALA A 146 10.50 -4.10 -13.11
CA ALA A 146 9.73 -3.28 -12.17
C ALA A 146 8.49 -2.65 -12.85
N ARG A 147 8.63 -2.10 -14.06
CA ARG A 147 7.47 -1.60 -14.82
C ARG A 147 6.41 -2.67 -15.09
N ARG A 148 6.82 -3.90 -15.38
CA ARG A 148 5.88 -5.01 -15.62
C ARG A 148 5.14 -5.38 -14.33
N THR A 149 5.83 -5.45 -13.21
CA THR A 149 5.22 -5.71 -11.91
C THR A 149 4.25 -4.60 -11.53
N ASP A 150 4.63 -3.33 -11.73
CA ASP A 150 3.75 -2.19 -11.46
C ASP A 150 2.49 -2.23 -12.33
N GLN A 151 2.62 -2.57 -13.63
CA GLN A 151 1.45 -2.75 -14.49
C GLN A 151 0.53 -3.86 -13.98
N GLN A 152 1.08 -4.98 -13.53
CA GLN A 152 0.28 -6.07 -12.95
C GLN A 152 -0.43 -5.63 -11.66
N LEU A 153 0.23 -4.86 -10.81
CA LEU A 153 -0.36 -4.29 -9.61
C LEU A 153 -1.46 -3.28 -9.94
N GLN A 154 -1.24 -2.42 -10.93
CA GLN A 154 -2.23 -1.49 -11.45
C GLN A 154 -3.48 -2.23 -11.93
N ASP A 155 -3.32 -3.31 -12.70
CA ASP A 155 -4.43 -4.12 -13.18
C ASP A 155 -5.20 -4.79 -12.03
N VAL A 156 -4.49 -5.28 -11.00
CA VAL A 156 -5.12 -5.84 -9.79
C VAL A 156 -5.92 -4.78 -9.05
N GLN A 157 -5.32 -3.60 -8.82
CA GLN A 157 -5.97 -2.48 -8.12
C GLN A 157 -7.20 -1.98 -8.87
N TYR A 158 -7.10 -1.87 -10.20
CA TYR A 158 -8.24 -1.54 -11.06
C TYR A 158 -9.37 -2.55 -10.91
N ARG A 159 -9.08 -3.85 -10.98
CA ARG A 159 -10.10 -4.90 -10.77
C ARG A 159 -10.72 -4.84 -9.37
N LEU A 160 -9.92 -4.63 -8.33
CA LEU A 160 -10.41 -4.50 -6.96
C LEU A 160 -11.37 -3.32 -6.80
N SER A 161 -11.06 -2.17 -7.42
CA SER A 161 -11.93 -0.99 -7.42
C SER A 161 -13.29 -1.27 -8.08
N GLY A 162 -13.34 -2.17 -9.07
CA GLY A 162 -14.58 -2.60 -9.70
C GLY A 162 -15.42 -3.52 -8.82
N ILE A 163 -14.77 -4.44 -8.09
CA ILE A 163 -15.45 -5.44 -7.24
C ILE A 163 -16.14 -4.79 -6.04
N THR A 164 -15.72 -3.59 -5.61
CA THR A 164 -16.38 -2.88 -4.51
C THR A 164 -17.64 -2.14 -4.92
N ARG A 165 -17.91 -1.93 -6.22
CA ARG A 165 -19.08 -1.17 -6.71
C ARG A 165 -20.42 -1.73 -6.24
N PRO A 166 -20.67 -3.06 -6.26
CA PRO A 166 -21.92 -3.62 -5.76
C PRO A 166 -22.15 -3.31 -4.27
N LEU A 167 -21.09 -3.27 -3.45
CA LEU A 167 -21.18 -2.91 -2.04
C LEU A 167 -21.52 -1.43 -1.86
N ASP A 168 -20.89 -0.55 -2.66
CA ASP A 168 -21.20 0.88 -2.64
C ASP A 168 -22.65 1.15 -3.07
N TYR A 169 -23.12 0.46 -4.10
CA TYR A 169 -24.48 0.58 -4.60
C TYR A 169 -25.51 0.03 -3.60
N PHE A 170 -25.20 -1.09 -2.95
CA PHE A 170 -26.02 -1.65 -1.87
C PHE A 170 -26.13 -0.67 -0.70
N LEU A 171 -25.02 -0.09 -0.24
CA LEU A 171 -25.02 0.92 0.82
C LEU A 171 -25.83 2.17 0.42
N HIS A 172 -25.68 2.63 -0.82
CA HIS A 172 -26.50 3.72 -1.35
C HIS A 172 -28.01 3.39 -1.29
N GLY A 173 -28.40 2.17 -1.65
CA GLY A 173 -29.78 1.68 -1.53
C GLY A 173 -30.28 1.76 -0.09
N ILE A 174 -29.49 1.27 0.88
CA ILE A 174 -29.83 1.34 2.31
C ILE A 174 -30.05 2.79 2.76
N LEU A 175 -29.17 3.71 2.36
CA LEU A 175 -29.25 5.11 2.78
C LEU A 175 -30.40 5.87 2.11
N ARG A 176 -30.76 5.51 0.88
CA ARG A 176 -31.84 6.16 0.11
C ARG A 176 -33.22 5.64 0.50
N ASP A 177 -33.38 4.31 0.52
CA ASP A 177 -34.67 3.64 0.60
C ASP A 177 -34.92 3.00 1.98
N GLY A 178 -33.90 2.96 2.84
CA GLY A 178 -33.92 2.22 4.10
C GLY A 178 -33.34 0.81 3.94
N ALA A 179 -33.14 0.10 5.06
CA ALA A 179 -32.64 -1.26 5.02
C ALA A 179 -33.58 -2.15 4.18
N PRO A 180 -33.06 -2.93 3.20
CA PRO A 180 -33.89 -3.85 2.44
C PRO A 180 -34.54 -4.85 3.40
N SER A 181 -35.82 -5.13 3.17
CA SER A 181 -36.49 -6.22 3.88
C SER A 181 -35.83 -7.54 3.49
N ALA A 182 -35.91 -8.55 4.35
CA ALA A 182 -35.32 -9.87 4.09
C ALA A 182 -35.85 -10.52 2.80
N GLU A 183 -37.04 -10.11 2.35
CA GLU A 183 -37.68 -10.57 1.11
C GLU A 183 -37.15 -9.88 -0.16
N ASP A 184 -36.57 -8.68 -0.06
CA ASP A 184 -35.99 -7.93 -1.19
C ASP A 184 -34.50 -8.22 -1.38
N ALA A 185 -33.88 -8.93 -0.43
CA ALA A 185 -32.45 -9.23 -0.42
C ALA A 185 -32.07 -10.51 -1.21
N ILE A 186 -33.04 -11.17 -1.85
CA ILE A 186 -32.90 -12.46 -2.55
C ILE A 186 -32.94 -12.27 -4.07
#